data_AF-K1S8B7-F1
#
_entry.id   AF-K1S8B7-F1
#
_cell.length_a   1.000
_cell.length_b   1.000
_cell.length_c   1.000
_cell.angle_alpha   90.00
_cell.angle_beta   90.00
_cell.angle_gamma   90.00
#
_symmetry.space_group_name_H-M   'P 1'
#
loop_
_entity.id
_entity.type
_entity.pdbx_description
1 polymer ?
#
loop_
_entity_poly.entity_id
_entity_poly.type
_entity_poly.pdbx_seq_one_letter_code
_entity_poly.pdbx_strand_id
1 'polypeptide(L)'
;NMCKVPCIGTPKDIEAIIDAGYADRLKETMWMVGYLAVKEKPIAMIQPTEKDGWCAFRQPDGLCELHDRGLKPTEGVLASCKVVEEDDIPTYETSVLRAVAHEWVKVENFATIMRVVFKYLHYNERREQDK
;
A
#
# COMPACT_ATOMS: atom_id res chain seq x y z
N ASN A 1 8.97 -1.92 16.35
CA ASN A 1 8.33 -2.98 15.54
C ASN A 1 7.14 -2.36 14.79
N MET A 2 7.33 -1.92 13.54
CA MET A 2 6.41 -1.00 12.83
C MET A 2 5.31 -1.68 12.00
N CYS A 3 5.37 -3.01 11.81
CA CYS A 3 4.43 -3.74 10.94
C CYS A 3 3.08 -4.08 11.59
N LYS A 4 2.57 -3.28 12.55
CA LYS A 4 1.20 -3.43 13.06
C LYS A 4 0.18 -2.99 12.03
N VAL A 5 0.39 -1.83 11.44
CA VAL A 5 -0.43 -1.30 10.35
C VAL A 5 0.28 -1.66 9.03
N PRO A 6 -0.40 -2.28 8.05
CA PRO A 6 0.18 -2.50 6.74
C PRO A 6 0.55 -1.16 6.09
N CYS A 7 1.76 -1.09 5.54
CA CYS A 7 2.21 0.09 4.83
C CYS A 7 1.48 0.27 3.49
N ILE A 8 1.29 1.51 3.06
CA ILE A 8 0.63 1.80 1.79
C ILE A 8 1.63 2.00 0.63
N GLY A 9 1.23 1.57 -0.56
CA GLY A 9 2.02 1.63 -1.78
C GLY A 9 1.33 2.39 -2.91
N THR A 10 2.14 2.86 -3.85
CA THR A 10 1.70 3.39 -5.13
C THR A 10 1.16 2.27 -6.03
N PRO A 11 0.43 2.57 -7.12
CA PRO A 11 0.03 1.53 -8.07
C PRO A 11 1.21 0.69 -8.59
N LYS A 12 2.39 1.29 -8.76
CA LYS A 12 3.59 0.58 -9.22
C LYS A 12 4.12 -0.40 -8.16
N ASP A 13 4.11 0.00 -6.88
CA ASP A 13 4.50 -0.88 -5.79
C ASP A 13 3.58 -2.12 -5.76
N ILE A 14 2.28 -1.89 -5.87
CA ILE A 14 1.28 -2.95 -5.80
C ILE A 14 1.33 -3.85 -7.04
N GLU A 15 1.58 -3.30 -8.22
CA GLU A 15 1.83 -4.11 -9.41
C GLU A 15 3.01 -5.06 -9.19
N ALA A 16 4.13 -4.56 -8.65
CA ALA A 16 5.31 -5.38 -8.37
C ALA A 16 5.04 -6.48 -7.33
N ILE A 17 4.24 -6.20 -6.30
CA ILE A 17 3.84 -7.19 -5.29
C ILE A 17 2.97 -8.29 -5.92
N ILE A 18 2.02 -7.93 -6.79
CA ILE A 18 1.19 -8.90 -7.51
C ILE A 18 2.05 -9.76 -8.44
N ASP A 19 2.95 -9.14 -9.20
CA ASP A 19 3.85 -9.84 -10.13
C ASP A 19 4.81 -10.79 -9.41
N ALA A 20 5.16 -10.49 -8.16
CA ALA A 20 5.94 -11.38 -7.29
C ALA A 20 5.12 -12.53 -6.67
N GLY A 21 3.82 -12.64 -6.99
CA GLY A 21 2.96 -13.74 -6.56
C GLY A 21 2.23 -13.53 -5.24
N TYR A 22 2.16 -12.30 -4.73
CA TYR A 22 1.58 -11.99 -3.41
C TYR A 22 0.18 -11.36 -3.46
N ALA A 23 -0.56 -11.59 -4.54
CA ALA A 23 -1.92 -11.07 -4.68
C ALA A 23 -2.87 -11.53 -3.56
N ASP A 24 -2.63 -12.71 -2.97
CA ASP A 24 -3.37 -13.30 -1.86
C ASP A 24 -3.30 -12.47 -0.57
N ARG A 25 -2.30 -11.58 -0.46
CA ARG A 25 -2.05 -10.74 0.72
C ARG A 25 -2.40 -9.28 0.50
N LEU A 26 -3.18 -9.00 -0.55
CA LEU A 26 -3.72 -7.69 -0.84
C LEU A 26 -5.22 -7.66 -0.59
N LYS A 27 -5.76 -6.46 -0.41
CA LYS A 27 -7.20 -6.22 -0.34
C LYS A 27 -7.56 -4.89 -0.98
N GLU A 28 -8.81 -4.78 -1.43
CA GLU A 28 -9.42 -3.49 -1.73
C GLU A 28 -9.55 -2.66 -0.44
N THR A 29 -9.28 -1.37 -0.57
CA THR A 29 -9.25 -0.41 0.52
C THR A 29 -9.75 0.94 0.07
N MET A 30 -10.17 1.76 1.03
CA MET A 30 -10.56 3.14 0.81
C MET A 30 -9.72 4.05 1.70
N TRP A 31 -8.96 4.95 1.10
CA TRP A 31 -8.21 5.96 1.84
C TRP A 31 -9.13 7.11 2.25
N MET A 32 -9.39 7.21 3.56
CA MET A 32 -10.34 8.17 4.13
C MET A 32 -9.67 9.37 4.81
N VAL A 33 -8.35 9.37 4.98
CA VAL A 33 -7.65 10.40 5.76
C VAL A 33 -7.86 11.79 5.16
N GLY A 34 -7.79 11.94 3.83
CA GLY A 34 -8.04 13.22 3.18
C GLY A 34 -9.47 13.74 3.33
N TYR A 35 -10.45 12.84 3.31
CA TYR A 35 -11.84 13.21 3.59
C TYR A 35 -12.02 13.70 5.03
N LEU A 36 -11.39 13.02 5.99
CA LEU A 36 -11.49 13.39 7.40
C LEU A 36 -10.73 14.68 7.73
N ALA A 37 -9.55 14.87 7.15
CA ALA A 37 -8.70 16.03 7.40
C ALA A 37 -9.19 17.29 6.69
N VAL A 38 -9.53 17.19 5.39
CA VAL A 38 -9.76 18.37 4.53
C VAL A 38 -10.94 18.21 3.56
N LYS A 39 -11.79 17.19 3.73
CA LYS A 39 -12.95 16.90 2.86
C LYS A 39 -12.61 16.59 1.39
N GLU A 40 -11.40 16.09 1.12
CA GLU A 40 -11.06 15.49 -0.17
C GLU A 40 -11.91 14.24 -0.45
N LYS A 41 -12.08 13.89 -1.73
CA LYS A 41 -12.80 12.66 -2.10
C LYS A 41 -12.02 11.43 -1.62
N PRO A 42 -12.69 10.42 -1.05
CA PRO A 42 -12.07 9.13 -0.75
C PRO A 42 -11.41 8.52 -1.98
N ILE A 43 -10.26 7.85 -1.79
CA ILE A 43 -9.50 7.24 -2.87
C ILE A 43 -9.52 5.73 -2.70
N ALA A 44 -10.05 5.02 -3.69
CA ALA A 44 -10.01 3.56 -3.74
C ALA A 44 -8.60 3.08 -4.10
N MET A 45 -8.12 2.06 -3.38
CA MET A 45 -6.78 1.50 -3.57
C MET A 45 -6.80 -0.01 -3.34
N ILE A 46 -5.83 -0.72 -3.90
CA ILE A 46 -5.49 -2.09 -3.49
C ILE A 46 -4.23 -2.00 -2.64
N GLN A 47 -4.24 -2.57 -1.43
CA GLN A 47 -3.14 -2.42 -0.47
C GLN A 47 -2.86 -3.73 0.28
N PRO A 48 -1.66 -3.89 0.88
CA PRO A 48 -1.38 -4.98 1.81
C PRO A 48 -2.48 -5.16 2.87
N THR A 49 -2.87 -6.41 3.08
CA THR A 49 -3.88 -6.76 4.08
C THR A 49 -3.27 -6.93 5.47
N GLU A 50 -4.16 -6.98 6.45
CA GLU A 50 -3.85 -7.40 7.80
C GLU A 50 -4.11 -8.90 7.95
N LYS A 51 -3.26 -9.58 8.70
CA LYS A 51 -3.43 -10.95 9.17
C LYS A 51 -3.08 -11.00 10.67
N ASP A 52 -4.03 -11.48 11.47
CA ASP A 52 -3.86 -11.68 12.92
C ASP A 52 -3.36 -10.44 13.69
N GLY A 53 -3.86 -9.24 13.35
CA GLY A 53 -3.46 -7.99 14.01
C GLY A 53 -2.15 -7.38 13.51
N TRP A 54 -1.57 -7.92 12.43
CA TRP A 54 -0.31 -7.45 11.85
C TRP A 54 -0.38 -7.35 10.33
N CYS A 55 0.56 -6.64 9.73
CA CYS A 55 0.75 -6.69 8.28
C CYS A 55 0.97 -8.14 7.79
N ALA A 56 0.29 -8.53 6.72
CA ALA A 56 0.39 -9.87 6.14
C ALA A 56 1.80 -10.26 5.63
N PHE A 57 2.70 -9.27 5.53
CA PHE A 57 4.12 -9.44 5.15
C PHE A 57 5.07 -9.45 6.36
N ARG A 58 4.54 -9.48 7.59
CA ARG A 58 5.35 -9.58 8.81
C ARG A 58 5.73 -11.03 9.08
N GLN A 59 7.03 -11.29 9.20
CA GLN A 59 7.58 -12.58 9.61
C GLN A 59 7.48 -12.77 11.14
N PRO A 60 7.61 -14.01 11.66
CA PRO A 60 7.53 -14.27 13.10
C PRO A 60 8.52 -13.45 13.94
N ASP A 61 9.73 -13.24 13.44
CA ASP A 61 10.78 -12.40 14.04
C ASP A 61 10.46 -10.89 14.03
N GLY A 62 9.39 -10.48 13.33
CA GLY A 62 8.94 -9.11 13.20
C GLY A 62 9.51 -8.35 12.01
N LEU A 63 10.34 -8.99 11.19
CA LEU A 63 10.88 -8.39 9.97
C LEU A 63 9.85 -8.45 8.83
N CYS A 64 10.07 -7.61 7.82
CA CYS A 64 9.19 -7.53 6.66
C CYS A 64 9.77 -8.36 5.53
N GLU A 65 9.04 -9.38 5.06
CA GLU A 65 9.55 -10.28 4.01
C GLU A 65 9.78 -9.60 2.65
N LEU A 66 9.17 -8.43 2.43
CA LEU A 66 9.31 -7.64 1.21
C LEU A 66 10.58 -6.78 1.21
N HIS A 67 11.25 -6.61 2.35
CA HIS A 67 12.37 -5.67 2.51
C HIS A 67 13.55 -6.02 1.60
N ASP A 68 14.14 -7.20 1.77
CA ASP A 68 15.31 -7.64 1.01
C ASP A 68 15.00 -7.93 -0.46
N ARG A 69 13.71 -8.01 -0.80
CA ARG A 69 13.23 -8.20 -2.17
C ARG A 69 13.07 -6.88 -2.93
N GLY A 70 13.24 -5.74 -2.27
CA GLY A 70 12.96 -4.43 -2.87
C GLY A 70 11.49 -4.21 -3.21
N LEU A 71 10.58 -4.94 -2.55
CA LEU A 71 9.13 -4.92 -2.81
C LEU A 71 8.35 -4.17 -1.72
N LYS A 72 9.03 -3.57 -0.74
CA LYS A 72 8.37 -2.84 0.33
C LYS A 72 7.61 -1.64 -0.28
N PRO A 73 6.32 -1.45 0.06
CA PRO A 73 5.57 -0.27 -0.38
C PRO A 73 6.27 1.04 -0.01
N THR A 74 6.03 2.09 -0.82
CA THR A 74 6.70 3.39 -0.70
C THR A 74 6.66 3.98 0.72
N GLU A 75 5.51 3.94 1.40
CA GLU A 75 5.44 4.45 2.79
C GLU A 75 6.37 3.66 3.73
N GLY A 76 6.44 2.34 3.54
CA GLY A 76 7.32 1.48 4.32
C GLY A 76 8.81 1.74 4.05
N VAL A 77 9.19 2.03 2.80
CA VAL A 77 10.58 2.42 2.47
C VAL A 77 10.94 3.72 3.18
N LEU A 78 10.07 4.72 3.08
CA LEU A 78 10.31 6.05 3.64
C LEU A 78 10.24 6.08 5.18
N ALA A 79 9.46 5.21 5.81
CA ALA A 79 9.40 5.09 7.27
C ALA A 79 10.72 4.63 7.91
N SER A 80 11.61 3.98 7.15
CA SER A 80 12.93 3.56 7.64
C SER A 80 13.97 4.69 7.65
N CYS A 81 13.66 5.83 7.03
CA CYS A 81 14.54 6.97 6.89
C CYS A 81 13.89 8.21 7.50
N LYS A 82 14.14 8.50 8.79
CA LYS A 82 14.37 9.84 9.36
C LYS A 82 14.23 9.86 10.88
N VAL A 83 15.23 10.43 11.55
CA VAL A 83 15.01 11.21 12.77
C VAL A 83 14.30 12.47 12.30
N VAL A 84 13.07 12.70 12.75
CA VAL A 84 12.36 13.95 12.46
C VAL A 84 12.94 14.99 13.41
N GLU A 85 13.70 15.95 12.88
CA GLU A 85 14.08 17.16 13.62
C GLU A 85 12.79 17.92 13.99
N GLU A 86 12.73 18.53 15.16
CA GLU A 86 11.51 19.05 15.79
C GLU A 86 10.74 20.09 14.93
N ASP A 87 11.45 20.74 14.00
CA ASP A 87 10.92 21.76 13.08
C ASP A 87 10.37 21.21 11.75
N ASP A 88 10.49 19.90 11.49
CA ASP A 88 10.22 19.27 10.17
C ASP A 88 9.01 18.30 10.23
N ILE A 89 8.05 18.57 11.13
CA ILE A 89 6.85 17.74 11.32
C ILE A 89 5.98 17.79 10.05
N PRO A 90 5.74 16.63 9.39
CA PRO A 90 4.94 16.59 8.17
C PRO A 90 3.51 17.10 8.42
N THR A 91 3.10 18.09 7.64
CA THR A 91 1.71 18.51 7.51
C THR A 91 0.92 17.53 6.65
N TYR A 92 -0.41 17.62 6.64
CA TYR A 92 -1.25 16.84 5.73
C TYR A 92 -0.78 16.94 4.27
N GLU A 93 -0.47 18.16 3.81
CA GLU A 93 -0.01 18.46 2.44
C GLU A 93 1.33 17.82 2.10
N THR A 94 2.22 17.71 3.08
CA THR A 94 3.56 17.14 2.92
C THR A 94 3.64 15.67 3.31
N SER A 95 2.51 15.07 3.71
CA SER A 95 2.47 13.70 4.19
C SER A 95 2.73 12.68 3.07
N VAL A 96 3.62 11.73 3.35
CA VAL A 96 3.87 10.58 2.45
C VAL A 96 2.59 9.82 2.17
N LEU A 97 1.70 9.70 3.16
CA LEU A 97 0.43 9.01 3.02
C LEU A 97 -0.46 9.65 1.94
N ARG A 98 -0.57 10.98 1.94
CA ARG A 98 -1.32 11.72 0.92
C ARG A 98 -0.65 11.59 -0.44
N ALA A 99 0.67 11.74 -0.53
CA ALA A 99 1.40 11.62 -1.78
C ALA A 99 1.18 10.24 -2.43
N VAL A 100 1.30 9.16 -1.66
CA VAL A 100 1.06 7.80 -2.12
C VAL A 100 -0.40 7.59 -2.53
N ALA A 101 -1.37 8.06 -1.74
CA ALA A 101 -2.78 7.93 -2.09
C ALA A 101 -3.12 8.65 -3.41
N HIS A 102 -2.56 9.84 -3.64
CA HIS A 102 -2.81 10.61 -4.86
C HIS A 102 -2.23 9.95 -6.12
N GLU A 103 -1.21 9.08 -6.02
CA GLU A 103 -0.76 8.28 -7.16
C GLU A 103 -1.87 7.39 -7.76
N TRP A 104 -2.90 7.03 -6.99
CA TRP A 104 -4.03 6.22 -7.43
C TRP A 104 -5.11 6.98 -8.21
N VAL A 105 -5.01 8.31 -8.30
CA VAL A 105 -5.96 9.15 -9.05
C VAL A 105 -5.29 10.00 -10.13
N LYS A 106 -3.96 9.92 -10.25
CA LYS A 106 -3.20 10.56 -11.33
C LYS A 106 -3.52 9.93 -12.68
N VAL A 107 -3.83 10.78 -13.67
CA VAL A 107 -4.16 10.32 -15.03
C VAL A 107 -2.98 9.61 -15.68
N GLU A 108 -1.75 10.02 -15.35
CA GLU A 108 -0.51 9.42 -15.83
C GLU A 108 -0.35 7.96 -15.37
N ASN A 109 -0.95 7.61 -14.23
CA ASN A 109 -0.90 6.28 -13.67
C ASN A 109 -2.09 5.40 -14.09
N PHE A 110 -3.04 5.93 -14.88
CA PHE A 110 -4.28 5.22 -15.22
C PHE A 110 -4.01 3.83 -15.80
N ALA A 111 -3.06 3.70 -16.74
CA ALA A 111 -2.71 2.41 -17.32
C ALA A 111 -2.17 1.42 -16.28
N THR A 112 -1.35 1.89 -15.33
CA THR A 112 -0.80 1.06 -14.24
C THR A 112 -1.89 0.64 -13.26
N ILE A 113 -2.77 1.57 -12.88
CA ILE A 113 -3.93 1.30 -12.02
C ILE A 113 -4.80 0.21 -12.65
N MET A 114 -5.13 0.33 -13.93
CA MET A 114 -5.94 -0.68 -14.63
C MET A 114 -5.25 -2.05 -14.68
N ARG A 115 -3.92 -2.11 -14.91
CA ARG A 115 -3.18 -3.39 -14.83
C ARG A 115 -3.26 -4.02 -13.44
N VAL A 116 -3.09 -3.23 -12.39
CA VAL A 116 -3.21 -3.70 -11.00
C VAL A 116 -4.61 -4.28 -10.75
N VAL A 117 -5.66 -3.52 -11.10
CA VAL A 117 -7.05 -3.95 -10.92
C VAL A 117 -7.33 -5.25 -11.67
N PHE A 118 -6.96 -5.35 -12.95
CA PHE A 118 -7.21 -6.56 -13.73
C PHE A 118 -6.41 -7.76 -13.21
N LYS A 119 -5.14 -7.59 -12.85
CA LYS A 119 -4.33 -8.68 -12.26
C LYS A 119 -4.93 -9.17 -10.95
N TYR A 120 -5.38 -8.26 -10.08
CA TYR A 120 -5.99 -8.60 -8.80
C TYR A 120 -7.35 -9.30 -8.96
N LEU A 121 -8.23 -8.78 -9.82
CA LEU A 121 -9.52 -9.41 -10.12
C LEU A 121 -9.32 -10.81 -10.72
N HIS A 122 -8.40 -10.96 -11.67
CA HIS A 122 -8.10 -12.25 -12.27
C HIS A 122 -7.57 -13.27 -11.25
N TYR A 123 -6.72 -12.83 -10.31
CA TYR A 123 -6.30 -13.69 -9.19
C TYR A 123 -7.49 -14.16 -8.36
N ASN A 124 -8.40 -13.24 -7.99
CA ASN A 124 -9.55 -13.57 -7.16
C ASN A 124 -10.53 -14.53 -7.88
N GLU A 125 -10.78 -14.33 -9.16
CA GLU A 125 -11.63 -15.23 -9.96
C GLU A 125 -11.10 -16.68 -9.95
N ARG A 126 -9.79 -16.87 -10.19
CA ARG A 126 -9.17 -18.20 -10.13
C ARG A 126 -9.28 -18.81 -8.74
N ARG A 127 -9.01 -18.02 -7.71
CA ARG A 127 -9.10 -18.46 -6.31
C ARG A 127 -10.52 -18.92 -5.93
N GLU A 128 -11.56 -18.30 -6.46
CA GLU A 128 -12.94 -18.75 -6.21
C GLU A 128 -13.30 -20.03 -6.99
N GLN A 129 -12.69 -20.27 -8.16
CA GLN A 129 -12.88 -21.51 -8.92
C GLN A 129 -12.19 -22.73 -8.28
N ASP A 130 -11.11 -22.49 -7.54
CA ASP A 130 -10.31 -23.54 -6.88
C ASP A 130 -10.82 -23.92 -5.47
N LYS A 131 -11.93 -23.33 -5.00
CA LYS A 131 -12.58 -23.65 -3.71
C LYS A 131 -13.67 -24.70 -3.85
#